data_AF-A0A0F9ICF3-F1
#
_entry.id   AF-A0A0F9ICF3-F1
#
_cell.length_a   1.000
_cell.length_b   1.000
_cell.length_c   1.000
_cell.angle_alpha   90.00
_cell.angle_beta   90.00
_cell.angle_gamma   90.00
#
_symmetry.space_group_name_H-M   'P 1'
#
loop_
_entity.id
_entity.type
_entity.pdbx_description
1 polymer ?
#
loop_
_entity_poly.entity_id
_entity_poly.type
_entity_poly.pdbx_seq_one_letter_code
_entity_poly.pdbx_strand_id
1 'polypeptide(L)'
;MKKKVRELKVKIDGIAQLTQNLEEPVKYAVEEIVSKTVSRVQTLNYRHSNEVKDAVKSLYLAKAWLGEVLGELGTESPYANDGTRKTVEDIEPTADTGKMYYPMSPEYMSHIEKVDWLRKKIGKIVNEADILMTQKGRVYIFGCNVNQHLSEARFQLGFELGRIKENG
;
A
#
# COMPACT_ATOMS: atom_id res chain seq x y z
N MET A 1 2.24 -16.77 17.62
CA MET A 1 1.70 -16.46 16.28
C MET A 1 0.97 -15.11 16.24
N LYS A 2 -0.07 -14.90 17.07
CA LYS A 2 -0.87 -13.64 17.12
C LYS A 2 -0.06 -12.34 17.08
N LYS A 3 0.99 -12.24 17.93
CA LYS A 3 1.88 -11.07 17.96
C LYS A 3 2.54 -10.78 16.60
N LYS A 4 3.07 -11.81 15.93
CA LYS A 4 3.68 -11.68 14.59
C LYS A 4 2.66 -11.23 13.54
N VAL A 5 1.44 -11.75 13.59
CA VAL A 5 0.36 -11.35 12.68
C VAL A 5 -0.02 -9.88 12.87
N ARG A 6 -0.10 -9.40 14.13
CA ARG A 6 -0.32 -7.98 14.42
C ARG A 6 0.83 -7.10 13.90
N GLU A 7 2.08 -7.52 14.14
CA GLU A 7 3.25 -6.82 13.60
C GLU A 7 3.23 -6.74 12.08
N LEU A 8 2.84 -7.81 11.38
CA LEU A 8 2.66 -7.83 9.93
C LEU A 8 1.58 -6.84 9.48
N LYS A 9 0.42 -6.77 10.17
CA LYS A 9 -0.63 -5.80 9.85
C LYS A 9 -0.13 -4.36 9.93
N VAL A 10 0.60 -4.02 11.00
CA VAL A 10 1.19 -2.69 11.19
C VAL A 10 2.22 -2.39 10.10
N LYS A 11 3.08 -3.35 9.74
CA LYS A 11 4.06 -3.17 8.67
C LYS A 11 3.39 -2.94 7.31
N ILE A 12 2.36 -3.73 6.97
CA ILE A 12 1.62 -3.60 5.71
C ILE A 12 0.89 -2.26 5.65
N ASP A 13 0.27 -1.83 6.75
CA ASP A 13 -0.39 -0.54 6.84
C ASP A 13 0.58 0.62 6.58
N GLY A 14 1.76 0.59 7.22
CA GLY A 14 2.78 1.61 7.00
C GLY A 14 3.29 1.65 5.56
N ILE A 15 3.45 0.49 4.91
CA ILE A 15 3.79 0.46 3.47
C ILE A 15 2.63 0.98 2.62
N ALA A 16 1.38 0.64 2.94
CA ALA A 16 0.21 1.11 2.19
C ALA A 16 0.12 2.64 2.23
N GLN A 17 0.35 3.26 3.39
CA GLN A 17 0.40 4.71 3.53
C GLN A 17 1.53 5.34 2.70
N LEU A 18 2.75 4.77 2.77
CA LEU A 18 3.87 5.26 1.95
C LEU A 18 3.59 5.11 0.45
N THR A 19 2.94 4.01 0.06
CA THR A 19 2.57 3.74 -1.34
C THR A 19 1.49 4.70 -1.81
N GLN A 20 0.52 5.02 -0.96
CA GLN A 20 -0.53 6.00 -1.25
C GLN A 20 0.03 7.42 -1.43
N ASN A 21 1.14 7.74 -0.76
CA ASN A 21 1.83 9.01 -0.88
C ASN A 21 2.88 9.04 -2.02
N LEU A 22 2.93 8.00 -2.87
CA LEU A 22 3.68 8.05 -4.11
C LEU A 22 2.99 8.99 -5.10
N GLU A 23 3.44 10.23 -5.12
CA GLU A 23 2.99 11.22 -6.08
C GLU A 23 4.09 11.48 -7.13
N GLU A 24 3.76 11.26 -8.40
CA GLU A 24 4.61 11.71 -9.49
C GLU A 24 4.30 13.15 -9.88
N PRO A 25 5.32 14.02 -9.98
CA PRO A 25 5.17 15.30 -10.64
C PRO A 25 4.98 15.08 -12.16
N VAL A 26 3.76 15.24 -12.65
CA VAL A 26 3.49 15.24 -14.09
C VAL A 26 3.61 16.66 -14.62
N LYS A 27 4.58 16.89 -15.51
CA LYS A 27 4.77 18.17 -16.19
C LYS A 27 3.84 18.23 -17.39
N TYR A 28 2.90 19.16 -17.38
CA TYR A 28 2.16 19.53 -18.59
C TYR A 28 2.49 20.98 -18.94
N ALA A 29 2.78 21.22 -20.22
CA ALA A 29 2.89 22.58 -20.73
C ALA A 29 1.47 23.10 -20.99
N VAL A 30 1.12 24.20 -20.34
CA VAL A 30 -0.11 24.94 -20.62
C VAL A 30 0.32 26.23 -21.33
N GLU A 31 -0.23 26.47 -22.51
CA GLU A 31 -0.05 27.73 -23.20
C GLU A 31 -1.08 28.72 -22.65
N GLU A 32 -0.60 29.75 -21.97
CA GLU A 32 -1.44 30.81 -21.44
C GLU A 32 -1.27 32.07 -22.29
N ILE A 33 -2.38 32.59 -22.81
CA ILE A 33 -2.41 33.83 -23.59
C ILE A 33 -2.58 34.99 -22.62
N VAL A 34 -1.48 35.63 -22.25
CA VAL A 34 -1.50 36.85 -21.45
C VAL A 34 -1.21 38.03 -22.37
N SER A 35 -2.24 38.83 -22.66
CA SER A 35 -2.18 40.09 -23.41
C SER A 35 -1.23 40.08 -24.63
N LYS A 36 -1.67 39.47 -25.73
CA LYS A 36 -0.97 39.40 -27.04
C LYS A 36 0.39 38.66 -27.05
N THR A 37 0.85 38.11 -25.92
CA THR A 37 2.05 37.27 -25.85
C THR A 37 1.65 35.86 -25.41
N VAL A 38 2.14 34.83 -26.11
CA VAL A 38 1.97 33.43 -25.68
C VAL A 38 3.09 33.10 -24.70
N SER A 39 2.75 32.87 -23.44
CA SER A 39 3.68 32.40 -22.42
C SER A 39 3.46 30.92 -22.17
N ARG A 40 4.54 30.12 -22.23
CA ARG A 40 4.50 28.69 -21.91
C ARG A 40 4.66 28.53 -20.39
N VAL A 41 3.58 28.17 -19.72
CA VAL A 41 3.56 27.94 -18.26
C VAL A 41 3.71 26.44 -18.01
N GLN A 42 4.69 26.05 -17.20
CA GLN A 42 4.80 24.67 -16.73
C GLN A 42 3.96 24.51 -15.46
N THR A 43 2.93 23.67 -15.50
CA THR A 43 2.19 23.28 -14.31
C THR A 43 2.61 21.87 -13.88
N LEU A 44 2.82 21.70 -12.58
CA LEU A 44 3.06 20.42 -11.93
C LEU A 44 1.70 19.89 -11.45
N ASN A 45 1.20 18.83 -12.10
CA ASN A 45 0.05 18.08 -11.61
C ASN A 45 0.54 16.78 -10.98
N TYR A 46 0.07 16.46 -9.79
CA TYR A 46 0.35 15.18 -9.15
C TYR A 46 -0.79 14.21 -9.48
N ARG A 47 -0.48 13.08 -10.12
CA ARG A 47 -1.44 12.01 -10.38
C ARG A 47 -0.90 10.68 -9.90
N HIS A 48 -1.67 10.00 -9.07
CA HIS A 48 -1.46 8.58 -8.82
C HIS A 48 -1.71 7.82 -10.11
N SER A 49 -0.73 7.01 -10.50
CA SER A 49 -0.93 6.01 -11.54
C SER A 49 -1.95 4.97 -11.09
N ASN A 50 -2.57 4.28 -12.06
CA ASN A 50 -3.50 3.21 -11.72
C ASN A 50 -2.76 2.06 -11.03
N GLU A 51 -1.51 1.85 -11.40
CA GLU A 51 -0.57 0.89 -10.83
C GLU A 51 -0.33 1.17 -9.33
N VAL A 52 -0.12 2.44 -8.95
CA VAL A 52 0.02 2.82 -7.54
C VAL A 52 -1.29 2.58 -6.77
N LYS A 53 -2.45 2.91 -7.35
CA LYS A 53 -3.76 2.66 -6.71
C LYS A 53 -4.01 1.17 -6.50
N ASP A 54 -3.71 0.35 -7.51
CA ASP A 54 -3.86 -1.09 -7.45
C ASP A 54 -2.89 -1.71 -6.44
N ALA A 55 -1.65 -1.20 -6.35
CA ALA A 55 -0.70 -1.60 -5.32
C ALA A 55 -1.23 -1.33 -3.91
N VAL A 56 -1.78 -0.14 -3.66
CA VAL A 56 -2.40 0.24 -2.38
C VAL A 56 -3.58 -0.68 -2.06
N LYS A 57 -4.46 -0.94 -3.03
CA LYS A 57 -5.60 -1.85 -2.86
C LYS A 57 -5.16 -3.25 -2.46
N SER A 58 -4.17 -3.82 -3.15
CA SER A 58 -3.64 -5.14 -2.82
C SER A 58 -3.00 -5.16 -1.41
N LEU A 59 -2.30 -4.10 -0.99
CA LEU A 59 -1.77 -4.02 0.37
C LEU A 59 -2.89 -4.03 1.43
N TYR A 60 -3.98 -3.29 1.22
CA TYR A 60 -5.11 -3.33 2.15
C TYR A 60 -5.82 -4.68 2.16
N LEU A 61 -5.93 -5.37 1.03
CA LEU A 61 -6.46 -6.74 0.99
C LEU A 61 -5.57 -7.71 1.77
N ALA A 62 -4.24 -7.61 1.63
CA ALA A 62 -3.31 -8.40 2.46
C ALA A 62 -3.51 -8.13 3.96
N LYS A 63 -3.68 -6.85 4.36
CA LYS A 63 -3.97 -6.46 5.74
C LYS A 63 -5.30 -7.05 6.24
N ALA A 64 -6.34 -7.08 5.39
CA ALA A 64 -7.65 -7.64 5.72
C ALA A 64 -7.57 -9.15 5.97
N TRP A 65 -6.88 -9.91 5.11
CA TRP A 65 -6.68 -11.35 5.31
C TRP A 65 -5.88 -11.70 6.57
N LEU A 66 -4.94 -10.84 7.00
CA LEU A 66 -4.32 -11.00 8.31
C LEU A 66 -5.30 -10.79 9.47
N GLY A 67 -6.37 -10.02 9.27
CA GLY A 67 -7.50 -9.94 10.19
C GLY A 67 -8.21 -11.29 10.34
N GLU A 68 -8.50 -11.97 9.24
CA GLU A 68 -9.08 -13.32 9.25
C GLU A 68 -8.17 -14.34 9.93
N VAL A 69 -6.84 -14.26 9.72
CA VAL A 69 -5.86 -15.06 10.46
C VAL A 69 -5.95 -14.82 11.96
N LEU A 70 -6.10 -13.57 12.41
CA LEU A 70 -6.27 -13.28 13.84
C LEU A 70 -7.60 -13.85 14.37
N GLY A 71 -8.67 -13.78 13.59
CA GLY A 71 -9.96 -14.39 13.94
C GLY A 71 -9.84 -15.89 14.19
N GLU A 72 -9.22 -16.63 13.27
CA GLU A 72 -8.99 -18.07 13.41
C GLU A 72 -8.07 -18.43 14.58
N LEU A 73 -7.13 -17.56 14.92
CA LEU A 73 -6.28 -17.78 16.11
C LEU A 73 -7.04 -17.52 17.43
N GLY A 74 -8.31 -17.14 17.40
CA GLY A 74 -9.11 -16.83 18.58
C GLY A 74 -8.69 -15.49 19.19
N THR A 75 -8.44 -14.49 18.36
CA THR A 75 -8.25 -13.11 18.81
C THR A 75 -9.60 -12.43 18.75
N GLU A 76 -10.00 -11.71 19.81
CA GLU A 76 -11.21 -10.91 19.76
C GLU A 76 -11.13 -9.98 18.54
N SER A 77 -12.22 -9.96 17.77
CA SER A 77 -12.36 -9.02 16.68
C SER A 77 -12.21 -7.61 17.26
N PRO A 78 -11.38 -6.73 16.66
CA PRO A 78 -11.36 -5.32 17.06
C PRO A 78 -12.73 -4.64 16.83
N TYR A 79 -13.61 -5.31 16.09
CA TYR A 79 -14.97 -4.91 15.85
C TYR A 79 -15.91 -5.72 16.75
N ALA A 80 -16.39 -5.13 17.84
CA ALA A 80 -17.50 -5.68 18.61
C ALA A 80 -18.72 -5.84 17.69
N ASN A 81 -19.14 -7.08 17.42
CA ASN A 81 -20.29 -7.36 16.58
C ASN A 81 -21.58 -7.14 17.39
N ASP A 82 -21.99 -5.89 17.53
CA ASP A 82 -23.22 -5.48 18.22
C ASP A 82 -24.46 -5.54 17.33
N GLY A 83 -24.30 -5.82 16.03
CA GLY A 83 -25.39 -5.89 15.05
C GLY A 83 -26.04 -4.55 14.71
N THR A 84 -25.47 -3.42 15.14
CA THR A 84 -26.11 -2.08 15.03
C THR A 84 -25.49 -1.16 13.98
N ARG A 85 -24.36 -1.55 13.38
CA ARG A 85 -23.57 -0.71 12.46
C ARG A 85 -24.28 -0.48 11.13
N LYS A 86 -24.38 0.77 10.68
CA LYS A 86 -25.03 1.16 9.40
C LYS A 86 -24.13 2.02 8.51
N THR A 87 -23.13 2.68 9.08
CA THR A 87 -22.27 3.67 8.43
C THR A 87 -20.79 3.43 8.75
N VAL A 88 -19.87 4.06 8.02
CA VAL A 88 -18.41 3.87 8.20
C VAL A 88 -17.97 4.46 9.55
N GLU A 89 -18.66 5.50 10.01
CA GLU A 89 -18.46 6.18 11.28
C GLU A 89 -18.80 5.30 12.48
N ASP A 90 -19.64 4.27 12.29
CA ASP A 90 -19.96 3.26 13.32
C ASP A 90 -18.85 2.22 13.50
N ILE A 91 -17.77 2.31 12.72
CA ILE A 91 -16.64 1.38 12.74
C ILE A 91 -15.49 2.06 13.47
N GLU A 92 -15.11 1.53 14.64
CA GLU A 92 -13.92 2.01 15.35
C GLU A 92 -12.69 1.98 14.42
N PRO A 93 -11.88 3.06 14.37
CA PRO A 93 -10.67 3.08 13.57
C PRO A 93 -9.75 1.90 13.91
N THR A 94 -9.17 1.25 12.90
CA THR A 94 -8.23 0.15 13.15
C THR A 94 -7.08 0.63 14.04
N ALA A 95 -6.94 0.04 15.23
CA ALA A 95 -5.82 0.30 16.14
C ALA A 95 -4.44 -0.08 15.55
N ASP A 96 -4.42 -0.93 14.53
CA ASP A 96 -3.21 -1.33 13.80
C ASP A 96 -2.82 -0.27 12.75
N THR A 97 -2.43 0.92 13.18
CA THR A 97 -1.80 1.94 12.32
C THR A 97 -0.28 1.86 12.42
N GLY A 98 0.40 1.67 11.30
CA GLY A 98 1.86 1.65 11.25
C GLY A 98 2.43 2.94 10.70
N LYS A 99 3.32 3.59 11.47
CA LYS A 99 4.18 4.64 10.90
C LYS A 99 5.44 4.01 10.35
N MET A 100 5.64 4.16 9.05
CA MET A 100 6.84 3.71 8.35
C MET A 100 7.53 4.89 7.68
N TYR A 101 8.85 4.86 7.66
CA TYR A 101 9.67 5.93 7.08
C TYR A 101 10.62 5.35 6.05
N TYR A 102 10.88 6.14 5.01
CA TYR A 102 11.97 5.90 4.08
C TYR A 102 13.33 5.99 4.78
N PRO A 103 14.39 5.35 4.23
CA PRO A 103 15.73 5.38 4.81
C PRO A 103 16.39 6.77 4.75
N MET A 104 15.86 7.66 3.91
CA MET A 104 16.22 9.07 3.81
C MET A 104 14.91 9.88 3.66
N SER A 105 14.96 11.20 3.89
CA SER A 105 13.76 12.04 3.73
C SER A 105 13.16 11.85 2.32
N PRO A 106 11.82 11.70 2.20
CA PRO A 106 11.16 11.47 0.91
C PRO A 106 11.50 12.51 -0.16
N GLU A 107 11.86 13.74 0.25
CA GLU A 107 12.25 14.82 -0.66
C GLU A 107 13.61 14.60 -1.35
N TYR A 108 14.48 13.76 -0.78
CA TYR A 108 15.79 13.42 -1.34
C TYR A 108 15.78 12.12 -2.16
N MET A 109 14.62 11.46 -2.27
CA MET A 109 14.47 10.25 -3.09
C MET A 109 13.70 10.57 -4.35
N SER A 110 14.25 10.16 -5.50
CA SER A 110 13.50 10.12 -6.75
C SER A 110 12.30 9.17 -6.64
N HIS A 111 11.30 9.37 -7.49
CA HIS A 111 10.14 8.47 -7.52
C HIS A 111 10.54 7.01 -7.82
N ILE A 112 11.50 6.79 -8.72
CA ILE A 112 12.07 5.47 -9.01
C ILE A 112 12.65 4.83 -7.74
N GLU A 113 13.46 5.56 -6.97
CA GLU A 113 14.04 5.05 -5.73
C GLU A 113 12.97 4.73 -4.68
N LYS A 114 11.92 5.54 -4.57
CA LYS A 114 10.79 5.27 -3.68
C LYS A 114 10.07 3.99 -4.07
N VAL A 115 9.75 3.82 -5.35
CA VAL A 115 9.04 2.64 -5.86
C VAL A 115 9.90 1.38 -5.70
N ASP A 116 11.18 1.41 -6.06
CA ASP A 116 12.09 0.27 -5.89
C ASP A 116 12.27 -0.10 -4.41
N TRP A 117 12.40 0.90 -3.53
CA TRP A 117 12.47 0.66 -2.09
C TRP A 117 11.20 -0.01 -1.55
N LEU A 118 10.02 0.47 -1.95
CA LEU A 118 8.74 -0.12 -1.55
C LEU A 118 8.63 -1.58 -2.02
N ARG A 119 9.00 -1.87 -3.28
CA ARG A 119 9.03 -3.24 -3.82
C ARG A 119 9.93 -4.17 -3.00
N LYS A 120 11.14 -3.71 -2.67
CA LYS A 120 12.09 -4.47 -1.83
C LYS A 120 11.53 -4.69 -0.43
N LYS A 121 10.87 -3.68 0.14
CA LYS A 121 10.27 -3.78 1.47
C LYS A 121 9.09 -4.76 1.49
N ILE A 122 8.20 -4.71 0.51
CA ILE A 122 7.11 -5.68 0.34
C ILE A 122 7.68 -7.10 0.21
N GLY A 123 8.74 -7.29 -0.58
CA GLY A 123 9.41 -8.60 -0.69
C GLY A 123 9.93 -9.15 0.65
N LYS A 124 10.42 -8.29 1.55
CA LYS A 124 10.79 -8.72 2.91
C LYS A 124 9.56 -9.14 3.72
N ILE A 125 8.43 -8.42 3.60
CA ILE A 125 7.18 -8.78 4.30
C ILE A 125 6.63 -10.12 3.79
N VAL A 126 6.70 -10.40 2.48
CA VAL A 126 6.32 -11.70 1.91
C VAL A 126 7.07 -12.83 2.62
N ASN A 127 8.40 -12.73 2.70
CA ASN A 127 9.21 -13.73 3.38
C ASN A 127 8.85 -13.88 4.87
N GLU A 128 8.48 -12.79 5.55
CA GLU A 128 8.01 -12.85 6.94
C GLU A 128 6.62 -13.50 7.04
N ALA A 129 5.74 -13.28 6.06
CA ALA A 129 4.39 -13.83 5.98
C ALA A 129 4.37 -15.33 5.62
N ASP A 130 5.44 -15.88 5.05
CA ASP A 130 5.57 -17.31 4.75
C ASP A 130 5.39 -18.22 5.97
N ILE A 131 5.61 -17.69 7.18
CA ILE A 131 5.30 -18.42 8.41
C ILE A 131 3.82 -18.87 8.47
N LEU A 132 2.91 -18.14 7.83
CA LEU A 132 1.49 -18.49 7.76
C LEU A 132 1.26 -19.73 6.87
N MET A 133 2.10 -19.94 5.85
CA MET A 133 2.04 -21.11 4.97
C MET A 133 2.55 -22.39 5.65
N THR A 134 3.19 -22.28 6.83
CA THR A 134 3.56 -23.45 7.64
C THR A 134 2.41 -23.96 8.51
N GLN A 135 1.29 -23.21 8.57
CA GLN A 135 0.12 -23.56 9.37
C GLN A 135 -0.76 -24.57 8.63
N LYS A 136 -1.82 -25.03 9.27
CA LYS A 136 -2.81 -25.96 8.69
C LYS A 136 -4.20 -25.35 8.69
N GLY A 137 -5.09 -25.91 7.89
CA GLY A 137 -6.50 -25.50 7.83
C GLY A 137 -6.66 -24.08 7.29
N ARG A 138 -7.62 -23.32 7.84
CA ARG A 138 -7.97 -21.99 7.32
C ARG A 138 -6.83 -20.98 7.41
N VAL A 139 -5.98 -21.06 8.44
CA VAL A 139 -4.83 -20.17 8.58
C VAL A 139 -3.85 -20.31 7.41
N TYR A 140 -3.66 -21.53 6.89
CA TYR A 140 -2.85 -21.77 5.69
C TYR A 140 -3.45 -21.06 4.47
N ILE A 141 -4.76 -21.26 4.23
CA ILE A 141 -5.49 -20.67 3.09
C ILE A 141 -5.42 -19.14 3.16
N PHE A 142 -5.66 -18.55 4.33
CA PHE A 142 -5.58 -17.11 4.52
C PHE A 142 -4.14 -16.60 4.35
N GLY A 143 -3.14 -17.37 4.78
CA GLY A 143 -1.73 -17.10 4.51
C GLY A 143 -1.40 -17.04 3.01
N CYS A 144 -1.96 -17.96 2.21
CA CYS A 144 -1.82 -17.92 0.75
C CYS A 144 -2.40 -16.62 0.16
N ASN A 145 -3.58 -16.19 0.62
CA ASN A 145 -4.19 -14.94 0.16
C ASN A 145 -3.38 -13.70 0.54
N VAL A 146 -2.80 -13.67 1.75
CA VAL A 146 -1.88 -12.60 2.17
C VAL A 146 -0.69 -12.52 1.20
N ASN A 147 -0.03 -13.66 0.94
CA ASN A 147 1.12 -13.72 0.05
C ASN A 147 0.78 -13.37 -1.40
N GLN A 148 -0.39 -13.78 -1.89
CA GLN A 148 -0.88 -13.41 -3.21
C GLN A 148 -0.97 -11.89 -3.34
N HIS A 149 -1.69 -11.22 -2.42
CA HIS A 149 -1.90 -9.77 -2.53
C HIS A 149 -0.63 -8.95 -2.27
N LEU A 150 0.28 -9.42 -1.40
CA LEU A 150 1.61 -8.81 -1.28
C LEU A 150 2.42 -8.92 -2.59
N SER A 151 2.31 -10.07 -3.27
CA SER A 151 2.99 -10.28 -4.56
C SER A 151 2.38 -9.41 -5.65
N GLU A 152 1.05 -9.30 -5.71
CA GLU A 152 0.34 -8.39 -6.61
C GLU A 152 0.77 -6.93 -6.39
N ALA A 153 0.84 -6.45 -5.15
CA ALA A 153 1.30 -5.10 -4.86
C ALA A 153 2.73 -4.85 -5.38
N ARG A 154 3.63 -5.82 -5.17
CA ARG A 154 5.01 -5.74 -5.68
C ARG A 154 5.09 -5.77 -7.21
N PHE A 155 4.16 -6.48 -7.84
CA PHE A 155 4.03 -6.57 -9.29
C PHE A 155 3.53 -5.26 -9.89
N GLN A 156 2.49 -4.66 -9.31
CA GLN A 156 1.95 -3.36 -9.73
C GLN A 156 3.00 -2.24 -9.63
N LEU A 157 3.76 -2.19 -8.53
CA LEU A 157 4.89 -1.28 -8.44
C LEU A 157 6.01 -1.57 -9.46
N GLY A 158 6.07 -2.80 -9.98
CA GLY A 158 6.95 -3.14 -11.10
C GLY A 158 6.48 -2.54 -12.43
N PHE A 159 5.16 -2.56 -12.67
CA PHE A 159 4.58 -1.85 -13.81
C PHE A 159 4.75 -0.35 -13.71
N GLU A 160 4.65 0.22 -12.51
CA GLU A 160 4.95 1.63 -12.30
C GLU A 160 6.38 2.00 -12.75
N LEU A 161 7.37 1.17 -12.42
CA LEU A 161 8.75 1.36 -12.91
C LEU A 161 8.86 1.23 -14.44
N GLY A 162 8.09 0.32 -15.05
CA GLY A 162 8.00 0.21 -16.51
C GLY A 162 7.43 1.48 -17.13
N ARG A 163 6.33 1.99 -16.57
CA ARG A 163 5.66 3.22 -17.00
C ARG A 163 6.59 4.44 -16.92
N ILE A 164 7.37 4.56 -15.84
CA ILE A 164 8.36 5.64 -15.69
C ILE A 164 9.41 5.56 -16.80
N LYS A 165 9.91 4.35 -17.10
CA LYS A 165 10.92 4.15 -18.15
C LYS A 165 10.39 4.48 -19.55
N GLU A 166 9.12 4.22 -19.82
CA GLU A 166 8.50 4.47 -21.13
C GLU A 166 8.13 5.96 -21.34
N ASN A 167 7.87 6.71 -20.26
CA ASN A 167 7.44 8.11 -20.31
C ASN A 167 8.50 9.14 -19.91
N GLY A 168 9.68 8.70 -19.45
CA GLY A 168 10.82 9.55 -19.06
C GLY A 168 11.89 9.63 -20.13
#